data_AF-A0A540VL07-F1
#
_entry.id   AF-A0A540VL07-F1
#
_cell.length_a   1.000
_cell.length_b   1.000
_cell.length_c   1.000
_cell.angle_alpha   90.00
_cell.angle_beta   90.00
_cell.angle_gamma   90.00
#
_symmetry.space_group_name_H-M   'P 1'
#
loop_
_entity.id
_entity.type
_entity.pdbx_description
1 polymer ?
#
loop_
_entity_poly.entity_id
_entity_poly.type
_entity_poly.pdbx_seq_one_letter_code
_entity_poly.pdbx_strand_id
1 'polypeptide(L)'
;MIEFILWFLGVLLVAIVTLSFLGKWASGVIQRHIEERVAALDAIVNSGRVPDSWLKSYREKAAKLLARGQDQARLERLGRQAQKYCLRQVDGLIKDLKDGSFTQDPKTREFLLRELQRRRRLWERAEWSSLLVELARQESQETAGEE
;
A
#
# COMPACT_ATOMS: atom_id res chain seq x y z
N MET A 1 52.84 12.59 12.42
CA MET A 1 52.12 12.78 11.14
C MET A 1 51.61 11.46 10.56
N ILE A 2 52.44 10.42 10.42
CA ILE A 2 52.03 9.14 9.80
C ILE A 2 50.90 8.43 10.57
N GLU A 3 50.94 8.40 11.91
CA GLU A 3 49.87 7.77 12.72
C GLU A 3 48.51 8.46 12.57
N PHE A 4 48.50 9.79 12.40
CA PHE A 4 47.28 10.57 12.19
C PHE A 4 46.68 10.28 10.81
N ILE A 5 47.53 10.09 9.80
CA ILE A 5 47.11 9.72 8.44
C ILE A 5 46.52 8.31 8.44
N LEU A 6 47.13 7.35 9.14
CA LEU A 6 46.61 5.98 9.24
C LEU A 6 45.26 5.92 9.97
N TRP A 7 45.09 6.69 11.05
CA TRP A 7 43.81 6.79 11.75
C TRP A 7 42.73 7.43 10.88
N PHE A 8 43.05 8.52 10.18
CA PHE A 8 42.13 9.20 9.28
C PHE A 8 41.71 8.28 8.11
N LEU A 9 42.65 7.53 7.54
CA LEU A 9 42.36 6.53 6.49
C LEU A 9 41.44 5.42 7.01
N GLY A 10 41.66 4.96 8.25
CA GLY A 10 40.81 3.97 8.91
C GLY A 10 39.37 4.47 9.08
N VAL A 11 39.20 5.69 9.59
CA VAL A 11 37.87 6.31 9.75
C VAL A 11 37.19 6.53 8.39
N LEU A 12 37.94 6.98 7.38
CA LEU A 12 37.43 7.19 6.02
C LEU A 12 36.95 5.87 5.40
N LEU A 13 37.71 4.79 5.58
CA LEU A 13 37.37 3.47 5.05
C LEU A 13 36.14 2.89 5.74
N VAL A 14 36.02 3.05 7.07
CA VAL A 14 34.81 2.68 7.82
C VAL A 14 33.60 3.48 7.31
N ALA A 15 33.73 4.80 7.12
CA ALA A 15 32.65 5.64 6.64
C ALA A 15 32.14 5.23 5.24
N ILE A 16 33.05 4.90 4.31
CA ILE A 16 32.70 4.43 2.96
C ILE A 16 31.94 3.09 3.02
N VAL A 17 32.40 2.16 3.87
CA VAL A 17 31.73 0.86 4.05
C VAL A 17 30.35 1.03 4.66
N THR A 18 30.20 1.89 5.68
CA THR A 18 28.91 2.17 6.31
C THR A 18 27.92 2.81 5.32
N LEU A 19 28.35 3.78 4.53
CA LEU A 19 27.51 4.42 3.49
C LEU A 19 27.06 3.41 2.42
N SER A 20 27.95 2.50 2.00
CA SER A 20 27.64 1.48 0.99
C SER A 20 26.64 0.44 1.49
N PHE A 21 26.75 0.04 2.78
CA PHE A 21 25.80 -0.86 3.42
C PHE A 21 24.42 -0.21 3.58
N LEU A 22 24.38 1.05 4.01
CA LEU A 22 23.12 1.82 4.11
C LEU A 22 22.45 1.98 2.74
N GLY A 23 23.23 2.27 1.68
CA GLY A 23 22.71 2.41 0.32
C GLY A 23 22.03 1.14 -0.19
N LYS A 24 22.62 -0.03 0.05
CA LYS A 24 22.07 -1.33 -0.37
C LYS A 24 20.82 -1.74 0.40
N TRP A 25 20.76 -1.44 1.70
CA TRP A 25 19.56 -1.67 2.51
C TRP A 25 18.43 -0.72 2.12
N ALA A 26 18.75 0.57 1.94
CA ALA A 26 17.79 1.57 1.51
C ALA A 26 17.21 1.25 0.12
N SER A 27 18.04 0.80 -0.83
CA SER A 27 17.58 0.48 -2.19
C SER A 27 16.55 -0.66 -2.20
N GLY A 28 16.75 -1.70 -1.39
CA GLY A 28 15.81 -2.84 -1.33
C GLY A 28 14.44 -2.45 -0.75
N VAL A 29 14.42 -1.59 0.27
CA VAL A 29 13.17 -1.10 0.88
C VAL A 29 12.43 -0.14 -0.07
N ILE A 30 13.16 0.77 -0.69
CA ILE A 30 12.60 1.73 -1.66
C ILE A 30 12.02 0.98 -2.86
N GLN A 31 12.74 -0.02 -3.38
CA GLN A 31 12.29 -0.79 -4.53
C GLN A 31 10.99 -1.54 -4.24
N ARG A 32 10.88 -2.20 -3.08
CA ARG A 32 9.63 -2.86 -2.68
C ARG A 32 8.46 -1.90 -2.57
N HIS A 33 8.68 -0.71 -2.02
CA HIS A 33 7.62 0.29 -1.94
C HIS A 33 7.18 0.83 -3.30
N ILE A 34 8.11 0.96 -4.25
CA ILE A 34 7.77 1.35 -5.64
C ILE A 34 6.98 0.23 -6.31
N GLU A 35 7.42 -1.02 -6.19
CA GLU A 35 6.72 -2.20 -6.73
C GLU A 35 5.30 -2.33 -6.16
N GLU A 36 5.13 -2.18 -4.85
CA GLU A 36 3.81 -2.17 -4.20
C GLU A 36 2.90 -1.07 -4.74
N ARG A 37 3.44 0.13 -4.98
CA ARG A 37 2.67 1.25 -5.53
C ARG A 37 2.31 1.05 -6.99
N VAL A 38 3.21 0.48 -7.80
CA VAL A 38 2.93 0.14 -9.21
C VAL A 38 1.87 -0.95 -9.28
N ALA A 39 1.99 -2.01 -8.48
CA ALA A 39 0.98 -3.07 -8.40
C ALA A 39 -0.38 -2.53 -7.93
N ALA A 40 -0.39 -1.60 -6.97
CA ALA A 40 -1.62 -0.92 -6.56
C ALA A 40 -2.22 -0.09 -7.69
N LEU A 41 -1.42 0.68 -8.41
CA LEU A 41 -1.86 1.45 -9.58
C LEU A 41 -2.49 0.55 -10.64
N ASP A 42 -1.84 -0.58 -10.95
CA ASP A 42 -2.32 -1.55 -11.92
C ASP A 42 -3.67 -2.15 -11.50
N ALA A 43 -3.77 -2.61 -10.25
CA ALA A 43 -5.01 -3.15 -9.69
C ALA A 43 -6.17 -2.14 -9.78
N ILE A 44 -5.91 -0.87 -9.47
CA ILE A 44 -6.95 0.17 -9.45
C ILE A 44 -7.37 0.57 -10.86
N VAL A 45 -6.42 0.74 -11.78
CA VAL A 45 -6.68 1.24 -13.13
C VAL A 45 -7.26 0.14 -14.01
N ASN A 46 -6.69 -1.06 -13.97
CA ASN A 46 -7.12 -2.16 -14.85
C ASN A 46 -8.35 -2.89 -14.30
N SER A 47 -8.37 -3.18 -13.00
CA SER A 47 -9.43 -4.00 -12.41
C SER A 47 -10.46 -3.19 -11.64
N GLY A 48 -10.17 -1.93 -11.31
CA GLY A 48 -11.08 -1.09 -10.55
C GLY A 48 -11.26 -1.51 -9.10
N ARG A 49 -10.47 -2.48 -8.63
CA ARG A 49 -10.54 -3.07 -7.29
C ARG A 49 -9.58 -2.37 -6.34
N VAL A 50 -9.89 -2.47 -5.05
CA VAL A 50 -8.96 -2.07 -4.00
C VAL A 50 -7.87 -3.13 -3.91
N PRO A 51 -6.58 -2.76 -3.89
CA PRO A 51 -5.49 -3.72 -3.75
C PRO A 51 -5.65 -4.61 -2.51
N ASP A 52 -5.41 -5.91 -2.66
CA ASP A 52 -5.62 -6.88 -1.59
C ASP A 52 -4.75 -6.61 -0.36
N SER A 53 -3.51 -6.18 -0.60
CA SER A 53 -2.55 -5.80 0.43
C SER A 53 -3.08 -4.70 1.36
N TRP A 54 -3.97 -3.82 0.87
CA TRP A 54 -4.52 -2.73 1.68
C TRP A 54 -5.64 -3.19 2.61
N LEU A 55 -6.37 -4.23 2.23
CA LEU A 55 -7.56 -4.69 2.96
C LEU A 55 -7.33 -5.96 3.76
N LYS A 56 -6.24 -6.70 3.54
CA LYS A 56 -5.93 -7.96 4.22
C LYS A 56 -6.21 -7.92 5.73
N SER A 57 -5.58 -6.99 6.46
CA SER A 57 -5.76 -6.89 7.92
C SER A 57 -7.18 -6.47 8.35
N TYR A 58 -7.94 -5.78 7.49
CA TYR A 58 -9.32 -5.39 7.79
C TYR A 58 -10.28 -6.56 7.54
N ARG A 59 -10.04 -7.38 6.51
CA ARG A 59 -10.78 -8.61 6.23
C ARG A 59 -10.63 -9.62 7.36
N GLU A 60 -9.40 -9.90 7.79
CA GLU A 60 -9.13 -10.81 8.91
C GLU A 60 -9.86 -10.39 10.19
N LYS A 61 -9.90 -9.08 10.46
CA LYS A 61 -10.64 -8.52 11.61
C LYS A 61 -12.16 -8.65 11.41
N ALA A 62 -12.67 -8.43 10.21
CA ALA A 62 -14.09 -8.62 9.90
C ALA A 62 -14.50 -10.08 10.07
N ALA A 63 -13.72 -11.03 9.56
CA ALA A 63 -13.95 -12.47 9.73
C ALA A 63 -14.01 -12.88 11.21
N LYS A 64 -13.06 -12.40 12.02
CA LYS A 64 -13.06 -12.62 13.49
C LYS A 64 -14.28 -12.02 14.19
N LEU A 65 -14.76 -10.87 13.73
CA LEU A 65 -15.98 -10.24 14.28
C LEU A 65 -17.23 -11.02 13.89
N LEU A 66 -17.31 -11.53 12.66
CA LEU A 66 -18.42 -12.35 12.19
C LEU A 66 -18.49 -13.69 12.94
N ALA A 67 -17.34 -14.35 13.15
CA ALA A 67 -17.26 -15.61 13.88
C ALA A 67 -17.71 -15.52 15.36
N ARG A 68 -17.63 -14.32 15.96
CA ARG A 68 -18.00 -14.09 17.37
C ARG A 68 -19.47 -13.75 17.59
N GLY A 69 -20.29 -13.70 16.53
CA GLY A 69 -21.67 -13.24 16.60
C GLY A 69 -21.74 -11.71 16.46
N GLN A 70 -22.57 -11.25 15.52
CA GLN A 70 -22.55 -9.92 14.91
C GLN A 70 -22.42 -8.73 15.88
N ASP A 71 -21.25 -8.09 15.89
CA ASP A 71 -21.09 -6.73 16.40
C ASP A 71 -21.11 -5.74 15.22
N GLN A 72 -22.32 -5.43 14.76
CA GLN A 72 -22.55 -4.58 13.59
C GLN A 72 -21.94 -3.18 13.77
N ALA A 73 -21.97 -2.64 14.99
CA ALA A 73 -21.34 -1.36 15.31
C ALA A 73 -19.81 -1.42 15.17
N ARG A 74 -19.16 -2.52 15.55
CA ARG A 74 -17.71 -2.71 15.32
C ARG A 74 -17.39 -2.91 13.85
N LEU A 75 -18.22 -3.62 13.09
CA LEU A 75 -18.04 -3.79 11.64
C LEU A 75 -18.14 -2.46 10.90
N GLU A 76 -19.09 -1.60 11.26
CA GLU A 76 -19.17 -0.24 10.71
C GLU A 76 -17.95 0.61 11.04
N ARG A 77 -17.47 0.56 12.29
CA ARG A 77 -16.25 1.28 12.69
C ARG A 77 -15.04 0.79 11.90
N LEU A 78 -14.94 -0.53 11.70
CA LEU A 78 -13.87 -1.14 10.91
C LEU A 78 -13.97 -0.73 9.43
N GLY A 79 -15.18 -0.69 8.87
CA GLY A 79 -15.44 -0.20 7.51
C GLY A 79 -14.99 1.25 7.33
N ARG A 80 -15.34 2.15 8.26
CA ARG A 80 -14.89 3.55 8.24
C ARG A 80 -13.36 3.67 8.34
N GLN A 81 -12.72 2.83 9.15
CA GLN A 81 -11.26 2.81 9.24
C GLN A 81 -10.62 2.34 7.93
N ALA A 82 -11.12 1.26 7.34
CA ALA A 82 -10.65 0.73 6.05
C ALA A 82 -10.84 1.76 4.93
N GLN A 83 -12.00 2.41 4.87
CA GLN A 83 -12.28 3.51 3.94
C GLN A 83 -11.26 4.63 4.08
N LYS A 84 -11.08 5.16 5.30
CA LYS A 84 -10.17 6.28 5.55
C LYS A 84 -8.72 5.91 5.22
N TYR A 85 -8.33 4.66 5.46
CA TYR A 85 -7.01 4.15 5.09
C TYR A 85 -6.87 4.09 3.56
N CYS A 86 -7.82 3.47 2.86
CA CYS A 86 -7.81 3.33 1.41
C CYS A 86 -7.79 4.69 0.71
N LEU A 87 -8.63 5.64 1.14
CA LEU A 87 -8.67 6.98 0.55
C LEU A 87 -7.34 7.71 0.72
N ARG A 88 -6.67 7.57 1.88
CA ARG A 88 -5.32 8.14 2.07
C ARG A 88 -4.29 7.52 1.14
N GLN A 89 -4.36 6.21 0.89
CA GLN A 89 -3.44 5.54 -0.03
C GLN A 89 -3.64 6.03 -1.47
N VAL A 90 -4.89 6.15 -1.93
CA VAL A 90 -5.20 6.73 -3.25
C VAL A 90 -4.75 8.18 -3.35
N ASP A 91 -4.99 8.99 -2.32
CA ASP A 91 -4.53 10.38 -2.28
C ASP A 91 -3.00 10.46 -2.38
N GLY A 92 -2.29 9.52 -1.76
CA GLY A 92 -0.85 9.35 -1.92
C GLY A 92 -0.45 9.04 -3.37
N LEU A 93 -1.12 8.10 -4.04
CA LEU A 93 -0.83 7.78 -5.45
C LEU A 93 -1.12 8.97 -6.39
N ILE A 94 -2.21 9.69 -6.14
CA ILE A 94 -2.56 10.91 -6.88
C ILE A 94 -1.48 11.98 -6.71
N LYS A 95 -0.97 12.16 -5.48
CA LYS A 95 0.09 13.12 -5.21
C LYS A 95 1.37 12.74 -5.95
N ASP A 96 1.83 11.51 -5.83
CA ASP A 96 3.05 11.05 -6.50
C ASP A 96 2.97 11.17 -8.03
N LEU A 97 1.81 10.91 -8.61
CA LEU A 97 1.58 11.11 -10.05
C LEU A 97 1.63 12.58 -10.46
N LYS A 98 1.11 13.50 -9.63
CA LYS A 98 1.23 14.94 -9.87
C LYS A 98 2.68 15.39 -9.82
N ASP A 99 3.43 14.89 -8.83
CA ASP A 99 4.84 15.20 -8.61
C ASP A 99 5.75 14.54 -9.69
N GLY A 100 5.20 13.64 -10.50
CA GLY A 100 5.87 13.04 -11.65
C GLY A 100 6.68 11.78 -11.33
N SER A 101 6.42 11.15 -10.19
CA SER A 101 7.24 10.03 -9.68
C SER A 101 7.05 8.71 -10.43
N PHE A 102 5.98 8.55 -11.23
CA PHE A 102 5.59 7.26 -11.83
C PHE A 102 5.67 7.19 -13.36
N THR A 103 5.53 8.30 -14.07
CA THR A 103 5.56 8.29 -15.55
C THR A 103 6.03 9.62 -16.11
N GLN A 104 6.91 9.56 -17.12
CA GLN A 104 7.38 10.74 -17.86
C GLN A 104 6.42 11.15 -18.98
N ASP A 105 5.50 10.28 -19.41
CA ASP A 105 4.52 10.62 -20.45
C ASP A 105 3.34 11.42 -19.87
N PRO A 106 3.12 12.68 -20.32
CA PRO A 106 2.01 13.50 -19.86
C PRO A 106 0.63 12.88 -20.11
N LYS A 107 0.45 12.18 -21.25
CA LYS A 107 -0.86 11.59 -21.61
C LYS A 107 -1.22 10.44 -20.70
N THR A 108 -0.28 9.53 -20.46
CA THR A 108 -0.45 8.44 -19.49
C THR A 108 -0.71 8.99 -18.09
N ARG A 109 0.03 10.03 -17.67
CA ARG A 109 -0.17 10.67 -16.37
C ARG A 109 -1.59 11.20 -16.18
N GLU A 110 -2.11 11.95 -17.17
CA GLU A 110 -3.48 12.47 -17.11
C GLU A 110 -4.52 11.36 -17.07
N PHE A 111 -4.33 10.30 -17.85
CA PHE A 111 -5.22 9.13 -17.82
C PHE A 111 -5.24 8.48 -16.43
N LEU A 112 -4.09 8.19 -15.85
CA LEU A 112 -3.97 7.59 -14.51
C LEU A 112 -4.58 8.48 -13.44
N LEU A 113 -4.33 9.79 -13.48
CA LEU A 113 -4.92 10.75 -12.54
C LEU A 113 -6.44 10.78 -12.63
N ARG A 114 -7.01 10.79 -13.83
CA ARG A 114 -8.47 10.77 -14.02
C ARG A 114 -9.08 9.48 -13.46
N GLU A 115 -8.48 8.33 -13.73
CA GLU A 115 -9.03 7.05 -13.26
C GLU A 115 -8.91 6.91 -11.74
N LEU A 116 -7.77 7.29 -11.14
CA LEU A 116 -7.61 7.30 -9.68
C LEU A 116 -8.61 8.25 -9.00
N GLN A 117 -8.81 9.45 -9.53
CA GLN A 117 -9.80 10.39 -8.99
C GLN A 117 -11.24 9.85 -9.11
N ARG A 118 -11.55 9.18 -10.21
CA ARG A 118 -12.85 8.52 -10.40
C ARG A 118 -13.05 7.44 -9.35
N ARG A 119 -12.06 6.56 -9.16
CA ARG A 119 -12.11 5.46 -8.18
C ARG A 119 -12.21 5.98 -6.75
N ARG A 120 -11.43 7.00 -6.41
CA ARG A 120 -11.52 7.70 -5.12
C ARG A 120 -12.95 8.14 -4.80
N ARG A 121 -13.63 8.82 -5.74
CA ARG A 121 -15.02 9.29 -5.56
C ARG A 121 -16.01 8.14 -5.40
N LEU A 122 -15.82 7.04 -6.13
CA LEU A 122 -16.66 5.84 -5.99
C LEU A 122 -16.50 5.23 -4.60
N TRP A 123 -15.26 5.11 -4.13
CA TRP A 123 -14.93 4.52 -2.84
C TRP A 123 -15.30 5.41 -1.65
N GLU A 124 -15.34 6.72 -1.84
CA GLU A 124 -15.85 7.66 -0.83
C GLU A 124 -17.33 7.46 -0.53
N ARG A 125 -18.11 6.99 -1.51
CA ARG A 125 -19.56 6.76 -1.39
C ARG A 125 -19.95 5.31 -1.15
N ALA A 126 -18.97 4.40 -1.11
CA ALA A 126 -19.23 2.98 -0.98
C ALA A 126 -19.56 2.59 0.47
N GLU A 127 -20.39 1.56 0.63
CA GLU A 127 -20.69 0.95 1.93
C GLU A 127 -19.60 -0.06 2.31
N TRP A 128 -18.56 0.44 2.98
CA TRP A 128 -17.35 -0.32 3.28
C TRP A 128 -17.55 -1.48 4.26
N SER A 129 -18.50 -1.36 5.19
CA SER A 129 -18.85 -2.46 6.09
C SER A 129 -19.35 -3.67 5.31
N SER A 130 -20.27 -3.45 4.36
CA SER A 130 -20.82 -4.48 3.49
C SER A 130 -19.74 -5.12 2.61
N LEU A 131 -18.88 -4.30 1.99
CA LEU A 131 -17.75 -4.81 1.19
C LEU A 131 -16.81 -5.69 2.00
N LEU A 132 -16.47 -5.30 3.23
CA LEU A 132 -15.59 -6.11 4.09
C LEU A 132 -16.24 -7.44 4.49
N VAL A 133 -17.55 -7.44 4.73
CA VAL A 133 -18.30 -8.67 5.05
C VAL A 133 -18.35 -9.61 3.85
N GLU A 134 -18.57 -9.09 2.64
CA GLU A 134 -18.57 -9.88 1.41
C GLU A 134 -17.19 -10.49 1.14
N LEU A 135 -16.13 -9.69 1.22
CA LEU A 135 -14.76 -10.16 1.05
C LEU A 135 -14.37 -11.22 2.09
N ALA A 136 -14.75 -11.01 3.36
CA ALA A 136 -14.47 -11.99 4.41
C ALA A 136 -15.22 -13.32 4.21
N ARG A 137 -16.41 -13.28 3.60
CA ARG A 137 -17.17 -14.50 3.26
C ARG A 137 -16.57 -15.26 2.09
N GLN A 138 -16.12 -14.56 1.05
CA GLN A 138 -15.46 -15.17 -0.10
C GLN A 138 -14.20 -15.94 0.31
N GLU A 139 -13.36 -15.35 1.16
CA GLU A 139 -12.15 -16.00 1.67
C GLU A 139 -12.47 -17.26 2.49
N SER A 140 -13.53 -17.21 3.30
CA SER A 140 -13.98 -18.40 4.07
C SER A 140 -14.46 -19.54 3.17
N GLN A 141 -15.00 -19.23 1.99
CA GLN A 141 -15.46 -20.22 1.00
C GLN A 141 -14.31 -20.82 0.20
N GLU A 142 -13.30 -20.02 -0.16
CA GLU A 142 -12.08 -20.52 -0.82
C GLU A 142 -11.32 -21.49 0.09
N THR A 143 -11.15 -21.15 1.38
CA THR A 143 -10.45 -22.05 2.33
C THR A 143 -11.19 -23.34 2.64
N ALA A 144 -12.52 -23.37 2.48
CA ALA A 144 -13.33 -24.56 2.74
C ALA A 144 -13.46 -25.48 1.51
N GLY A 145 -13.09 -25.01 0.32
CA GLY A 145 -13.10 -25.79 -0.92
C GLY A 145 -11.77 -26.49 -1.23
N GLU A 146 -10.72 -26.20 -0.47
CA GLU A 146 -9.39 -26.81 -0.60
C GLU A 146 -9.13 -27.97 0.39
N GLU A 147 -10.11 -28.29 1.25
CA GLU A 147 -10.12 -29.47 2.13
C GLU A 147 -10.93 -30.64 1.54
#